data_AF-A0A537RGF1-F1
#
_entry.id   AF-A0A537RGF1-F1
#
_cell.length_a   1.000
_cell.length_b   1.000
_cell.length_c   1.000
_cell.angle_alpha   90.00
_cell.angle_beta   90.00
_cell.angle_gamma   90.00
#
_symmetry.space_group_name_H-M   'P 1'
#
loop_
_entity.id
_entity.type
_entity.pdbx_description
1 polymer ?
#
loop_
_entity_poly.entity_id
_entity_poly.type
_entity_poly.pdbx_seq_one_letter_code
_entity_poly.pdbx_strand_id
1 'polypeptide(L)'
;MPKLKVVVPDEEPAGELRAEELRLLEAMLFASAEPLDEKSLAERLPQNIDVHAALLRLEEDYATRGVNLVRIGGKWTFRTATDLSWLLS
;
A
#
# COMPACT_ATOMS: atom_id res chain seq x y z
N MET A 1 0.02 -3.53 -49.08
CA MET A 1 0.81 -3.66 -47.83
C MET A 1 -0.14 -3.44 -46.65
N PRO A 2 -0.38 -4.44 -45.79
CA PRO A 2 -1.22 -4.25 -44.61
C PRO A 2 -0.48 -3.38 -43.59
N LYS A 3 -1.13 -2.33 -43.09
CA LYS A 3 -0.56 -1.46 -42.05
C LYS A 3 -0.57 -2.24 -40.74
N LEU A 4 0.61 -2.44 -40.13
CA LEU A 4 0.71 -2.93 -38.75
C LEU A 4 -0.08 -1.95 -37.85
N LYS A 5 -1.12 -2.45 -37.19
CA LYS A 5 -1.69 -1.76 -36.04
C LYS A 5 -0.68 -1.93 -34.92
N VAL A 6 -0.08 -0.83 -34.49
CA VAL A 6 0.64 -0.78 -33.22
C VAL A 6 -0.41 -1.05 -32.15
N VAL A 7 -0.41 -2.27 -31.62
CA VAL A 7 -1.14 -2.60 -30.40
C VAL A 7 -0.34 -1.94 -29.29
N VAL A 8 -0.80 -0.78 -28.85
CA VAL A 8 -0.42 -0.24 -27.54
C VAL A 8 -0.87 -1.27 -26.50
N PRO A 9 0.03 -1.79 -25.64
CA PRO A 9 -0.38 -2.74 -24.62
C PRO A 9 -1.26 -2.00 -23.63
N ASP A 10 -2.51 -2.44 -23.60
CA ASP A 10 -3.49 -2.40 -22.52
C ASP A 10 -3.34 -1.26 -21.51
N GLU A 11 -4.24 -0.26 -21.62
CA GLU A 11 -4.73 0.44 -20.45
C GLU A 11 -5.36 -0.61 -19.52
N GLU A 12 -4.57 -1.09 -18.56
CA GLU A 12 -5.02 -1.93 -17.44
C GLU A 12 -6.29 -1.29 -16.82
N PRO A 13 -7.35 -2.08 -16.59
CA PRO A 13 -8.64 -1.53 -16.21
C PRO A 13 -8.55 -0.78 -14.87
N ALA A 14 -9.16 0.41 -14.83
CA ALA A 14 -9.23 1.31 -13.67
C ALA A 14 -10.12 0.79 -12.51
N GLY A 15 -10.01 -0.48 -12.14
CA GLY A 15 -10.92 -1.13 -11.19
C GLY A 15 -10.26 -1.90 -10.04
N GLU A 16 -8.99 -2.30 -10.17
CA GLU A 16 -8.26 -2.98 -9.09
C GLU A 16 -7.02 -2.15 -8.75
N LEU A 17 -6.85 -1.82 -7.46
CA LEU A 17 -5.56 -1.33 -6.96
C LEU A 17 -4.50 -2.31 -7.44
N ARG A 18 -3.55 -1.82 -8.23
CA ARG A 18 -2.59 -2.70 -8.89
C ARG A 18 -1.74 -3.33 -7.80
N ALA A 19 -1.51 -4.65 -7.87
CA ALA A 19 -0.72 -5.37 -6.87
C ALA A 19 0.66 -4.72 -6.62
N GLU A 20 1.23 -4.10 -7.65
CA GLU A 20 2.48 -3.33 -7.56
C GLU A 20 2.36 -2.08 -6.68
N GLU A 21 1.23 -1.38 -6.69
CA GLU A 21 1.00 -0.17 -5.87
C GLU A 21 0.96 -0.52 -4.39
N LEU A 22 0.24 -1.60 -4.03
CA LEU A 22 0.19 -2.11 -2.67
C LEU A 22 1.59 -2.55 -2.19
N ARG A 23 2.35 -3.19 -3.07
CA ARG A 23 3.72 -3.62 -2.77
C ARG A 23 4.67 -2.45 -2.51
N LEU A 24 4.58 -1.39 -3.31
CA LEU A 24 5.37 -0.17 -3.09
C LEU A 24 5.01 0.49 -1.75
N LEU A 25 3.71 0.62 -1.48
CA LEU A 25 3.20 1.23 -0.26
C LEU A 25 3.60 0.43 0.99
N GLU A 26 3.46 -0.91 0.94
CA GLU A 26 3.92 -1.84 1.98
C GLU A 26 5.42 -1.65 2.26
N ALA A 27 6.25 -1.62 1.22
CA ALA A 27 7.70 -1.45 1.36
C ALA A 27 8.06 -0.11 2.02
N MET A 28 7.37 0.97 1.67
CA MET A 28 7.57 2.29 2.26
C MET A 28 7.20 2.31 3.75
N LEU A 29 6.05 1.72 4.11
CA LEU A 29 5.59 1.62 5.49
C LEU A 29 6.51 0.73 6.33
N PHE A 30 6.97 -0.39 5.77
CA PHE A 30 7.89 -1.33 6.42
C PHE A 30 9.26 -0.69 6.68
N ALA A 31 9.79 0.07 5.72
CA ALA A 31 11.10 0.70 5.85
C ALA A 31 11.11 1.92 6.79
N SER A 32 9.94 2.48 7.13
CA SER A 32 9.84 3.69 7.94
C SER A 32 9.94 3.39 9.43
N ALA A 33 10.88 4.05 10.11
CA ALA A 33 10.97 4.01 11.57
C ALA A 33 9.85 4.81 12.27
N GLU A 34 9.28 5.81 11.58
CA GLU A 34 8.24 6.69 12.10
C GLU A 34 6.92 6.51 11.34
N PRO A 35 5.76 6.78 11.96
CA PRO A 35 4.48 6.77 11.26
C PRO A 35 4.44 7.78 10.09
N LEU A 36 3.87 7.37 8.97
CA LEU A 36 3.78 8.17 7.73
C LEU A 36 2.36 8.67 7.50
N ASP A 37 2.21 9.95 7.14
CA ASP A 37 0.94 10.48 6.66
C ASP A 37 0.72 10.19 5.17
N GLU A 38 -0.55 10.21 4.74
CA GLU A 38 -0.96 9.91 3.36
C GLU A 38 -0.32 10.86 2.34
N LYS A 39 -0.07 12.12 2.72
CA LYS A 39 0.58 13.10 1.87
C LYS A 39 2.02 12.69 1.55
N SER A 40 2.78 12.33 2.57
CA SER A 40 4.18 11.89 2.43
C SER A 40 4.31 10.61 1.61
N LEU A 41 3.31 9.72 1.71
CA LEU A 41 3.22 8.51 0.90
C LEU A 41 2.92 8.84 -0.57
N ALA A 42 1.94 9.71 -0.83
CA ALA A 42 1.54 10.13 -2.17
C ALA A 42 2.67 10.80 -2.97
N GLU A 43 3.53 11.59 -2.30
CA GLU A 43 4.68 12.26 -2.95
C GLU A 43 5.72 11.30 -3.53
N ARG A 44 5.73 10.03 -3.10
CA ARG A 44 6.72 9.01 -3.49
C ARG A 44 6.15 7.90 -4.36
N LEU A 45 4.83 7.85 -4.49
CA LEU A 45 4.12 6.86 -5.29
C LEU A 45 3.91 7.39 -6.74
N PRO A 46 3.73 6.49 -7.73
CA PRO A 46 3.30 6.88 -9.07
C PRO A 46 2.06 7.78 -9.07
N GLN A 47 1.93 8.62 -10.10
CA GLN A 47 0.74 9.48 -10.26
C GLN A 47 -0.54 8.63 -10.41
N ASN A 48 -1.67 9.17 -9.93
CA ASN A 48 -3.01 8.58 -9.97
C ASN A 48 -3.28 7.38 -9.05
N ILE A 49 -2.47 7.17 -8.01
CA ILE A 49 -2.77 6.19 -6.97
C ILE A 49 -3.69 6.81 -5.91
N ASP A 50 -4.82 6.17 -5.64
CA ASP A 50 -5.62 6.46 -4.46
C ASP A 50 -4.95 5.85 -3.23
N VAL A 51 -4.07 6.64 -2.61
CA VAL A 51 -3.29 6.22 -1.43
C VAL A 51 -4.18 5.81 -0.27
N HIS A 52 -5.32 6.49 -0.10
CA HIS A 52 -6.24 6.18 0.99
C HIS A 52 -6.88 4.81 0.79
N ALA A 53 -7.42 4.54 -0.41
CA ALA A 53 -7.97 3.23 -0.75
C ALA A 53 -6.91 2.11 -0.64
N ALA A 54 -5.68 2.37 -1.07
CA ALA A 54 -4.56 1.43 -0.97
C ALA A 54 -4.21 1.10 0.49
N LEU A 55 -4.21 2.09 1.38
CA LEU A 55 -3.95 1.90 2.80
C LEU A 55 -5.05 1.07 3.49
N LEU A 56 -6.31 1.34 3.17
CA LEU A 56 -7.44 0.55 3.69
C LEU A 56 -7.34 -0.91 3.23
N ARG A 57 -7.00 -1.14 1.95
CA ARG A 57 -6.81 -2.50 1.43
C ARG A 57 -5.66 -3.23 2.13
N LEU A 58 -4.53 -2.55 2.36
CA LEU A 58 -3.40 -3.13 3.11
C LEU A 58 -3.76 -3.39 4.58
N GLU A 59 -4.53 -2.51 5.22
CA GLU A 59 -5.01 -2.72 6.58
C GLU A 59 -5.83 -4.01 6.69
N GLU A 60 -6.76 -4.24 5.77
CA GLU A 60 -7.52 -5.49 5.67
C GLU A 60 -6.62 -6.71 5.46
N ASP A 61 -5.65 -6.62 4.54
CA ASP A 61 -4.72 -7.72 4.23
C ASP A 61 -3.83 -8.10 5.41
N TYR A 62 -3.55 -7.15 6.31
CA TYR A 62 -2.72 -7.34 7.49
C TYR A 62 -3.49 -7.58 8.78
N ALA A 63 -4.83 -7.47 8.78
CA ALA A 63 -5.66 -7.56 9.99
C ALA A 63 -5.52 -8.89 10.76
N THR A 64 -5.21 -9.99 10.06
CA THR A 64 -5.09 -11.33 10.65
C THR A 64 -3.64 -11.82 10.79
N ARG A 65 -2.66 -10.97 10.46
CA ARG A 65 -1.24 -11.31 10.48
C ARG A 65 -0.61 -10.94 11.82
N GLY A 66 0.59 -11.45 12.09
CA GLY A 66 1.35 -11.15 13.31
C GLY A 66 1.90 -9.72 13.41
N VAL A 67 1.78 -8.94 12.33
CA VAL A 67 1.92 -7.49 12.33
C VAL A 67 0.66 -6.90 11.70
N ASN A 68 0.18 -5.78 12.21
CA ASN A 68 -0.98 -5.09 11.67
C ASN A 68 -0.56 -3.68 11.22
N LEU A 69 -1.14 -3.23 10.11
CA LEU A 69 -1.09 -1.82 9.73
C LEU A 69 -2.13 -1.07 10.58
N VAL A 70 -1.72 -0.02 11.27
CA VAL A 70 -2.62 0.75 12.14
C VAL A 70 -2.49 2.26 11.88
N ARG A 71 -3.57 2.99 12.17
CA ARG A 71 -3.60 4.45 12.10
C ARG A 71 -3.52 5.11 13.48
N ILE A 72 -2.49 5.89 13.73
CA ILE A 72 -2.25 6.62 15.00
C ILE A 72 -1.95 8.08 14.69
N GLY A 73 -2.70 9.01 15.30
CA GLY A 73 -2.49 10.44 15.08
C GLY A 73 -2.63 10.88 13.62
N GLY A 74 -3.50 10.20 12.86
CA GLY A 74 -3.69 10.45 11.42
C GLY A 74 -2.62 9.84 10.51
N LYS A 75 -1.61 9.16 11.06
CA LYS A 75 -0.50 8.53 10.33
C LYS A 75 -0.58 7.01 10.40
N TRP A 76 0.08 6.34 9.47
CA TRP A 76 0.06 4.91 9.26
C TRP A 76 1.40 4.28 9.62
N THR A 77 1.38 3.12 10.28
CA THR A 77 2.59 2.40 10.70
C THR A 77 2.29 0.92 10.97
N PHE A 78 3.29 0.05 10.76
CA PHE A 78 3.18 -1.34 11.21
C PHE A 78 3.46 -1.48 12.70
N ARG A 79 2.66 -2.31 13.38
CA ARG A 79 2.87 -2.72 14.78
C ARG A 79 2.71 -4.22 14.91
N THR A 80 3.38 -4.80 15.90
CA THR A 80 3.12 -6.19 16.30
C THR A 80 1.63 -6.35 16.63
N ALA A 81 1.03 -7.44 16.18
CA ALA A 81 -0.35 -7.75 16.49
C ALA A 81 -0.56 -7.83 18.00
N THR A 82 -1.71 -7.32 18.48
CA THR A 82 -1.94 -7.10 19.91
C THR A 82 -1.94 -8.41 20.70
N ASP A 83 -2.46 -9.48 20.10
CA ASP A 83 -2.48 -10.85 20.62
C ASP A 83 -1.07 -11.49 20.70
N LEU A 84 -0.07 -10.92 20.03
CA LEU A 84 1.34 -11.34 20.08
C LEU A 84 2.22 -10.41 20.93
N SER A 85 1.66 -9.40 21.60
CA SER A 85 2.42 -8.44 22.41
C SER A 85 3.28 -9.08 23.52
N TRP A 86 2.84 -10.22 24.05
CA TRP A 86 3.55 -10.99 25.07
C TRP A 86 4.89 -11.57 24.60
N LEU A 87 5.11 -11.72 23.29
CA LEU A 87 6.33 -12.33 22.74
C LEU A 87 7.57 -11.41 22.85
N LEU A 88 7.36 -10.09 22.92
CA LEU A 88 8.43 -9.08 22.82
C LEU A 88 8.62 -8.29 24.12
N SER A 89 8.06 -8.77 25.23
CA SER A 89 8.10 -8.15 26.57
C SER A 89 9.29 -8.61 27.40
#